data_AF-A0A816GQL5-F1
#
_entry.id   AF-A0A816GQL5-F1
#
_cell.length_a   1.000
_cell.length_b   1.000
_cell.length_c   1.000
_cell.angle_alpha   90.00
_cell.angle_beta   90.00
_cell.angle_gamma   90.00
#
_symmetry.space_group_name_H-M   'P 1'
#
loop_
_entity.id
_entity.type
_entity.pdbx_description
1 polymer ?
#
loop_
_entity_poly.entity_id
_entity_poly.type
_entity_poly.pdbx_seq_one_letter_code
_entity_poly.pdbx_strand_id
1 'polypeptide(L)'
;MNNNYFILFCILAIISQVQSVDPSCKGIINTNPILHDEPTFVNSVPNGKRFVVGSGYDKINIVHLYGGTPYDMGLALGKLMSEDLQHLVPEYFAYLDNKIEDLIKTLPPLVAKWIAELGLLGALDLNYEITRFYTPPWYDEELRGLAAGSGISYENIRRLNLLPELIKAACSVIGAWGQSTLSKTTLLHLRSLDWDEKAPIAKYATVTVYHPNTSYEGYENHFHDYYKQKYSGSYTFANFGYLGLIGSIGAYNEVSVGLGQKVWITKEQDITSRFGNPWTYVLRDVVQ
;
A
#
# COMPACT_ATOMS: atom_id res chain seq x y z
N MET A 1 41.08 20.02 -52.90
CA MET A 1 41.33 19.05 -51.81
C MET A 1 40.97 19.76 -50.51
N ASN A 2 39.74 19.56 -50.01
CA ASN A 2 39.21 20.23 -48.82
C ASN A 2 38.88 19.18 -47.75
N ASN A 3 39.36 19.45 -46.54
CA ASN A 3 39.15 18.68 -45.31
C ASN A 3 37.68 18.70 -44.88
N ASN A 4 36.93 17.64 -45.20
CA ASN A 4 35.58 17.38 -44.68
C ASN A 4 35.49 15.96 -44.08
N TYR A 5 36.38 15.66 -43.14
CA TYR A 5 36.26 14.47 -42.30
C TYR A 5 36.64 14.84 -40.87
N PHE A 6 35.72 15.44 -40.12
CA PHE A 6 35.66 15.31 -38.67
C PHE A 6 34.29 15.81 -38.20
N ILE A 7 33.67 15.03 -37.31
CA ILE A 7 32.43 15.33 -36.58
C ILE A 7 31.14 15.04 -37.36
N LEU A 8 31.07 13.83 -37.93
CA LEU A 8 29.83 13.08 -38.07
C LEU A 8 29.58 12.33 -36.74
N PHE A 9 29.19 13.05 -35.69
CA PHE A 9 28.88 12.45 -34.38
C PHE A 9 27.90 13.29 -33.56
N CYS A 10 26.77 13.69 -34.15
CA CYS A 10 25.69 14.36 -33.40
C CYS A 10 24.26 13.93 -33.77
N ILE A 11 24.07 12.88 -34.58
CA ILE A 11 22.71 12.48 -34.98
C ILE A 11 22.57 10.97 -34.79
N LEU A 12 22.36 10.56 -33.54
CA LEU A 12 21.71 9.30 -33.12
C LEU A 12 21.51 9.33 -31.58
N ALA A 13 20.81 10.37 -31.11
CA ALA A 13 20.23 10.42 -29.77
C ALA A 13 18.70 10.42 -29.92
N ILE A 14 18.18 9.37 -30.54
CA ILE A 14 16.78 8.99 -30.44
C ILE A 14 16.81 7.62 -29.77
N ILE A 15 16.32 7.53 -28.53
CA ILE A 15 15.49 6.44 -28.00
C ILE A 15 15.22 6.69 -26.51
N SER A 16 13.92 6.76 -26.20
CA SER A 16 13.29 6.77 -24.88
C SER A 16 13.45 8.03 -24.04
N GLN A 17 12.88 9.14 -24.52
CA GLN A 17 12.17 9.99 -23.58
C GLN A 17 11.01 9.15 -23.02
N VAL A 18 11.10 8.81 -21.74
CA VAL A 18 9.91 8.55 -20.91
C VAL A 18 8.94 9.67 -21.28
N GLN A 19 7.73 9.33 -21.73
CA GLN A 19 6.70 10.33 -21.97
C GLN A 19 6.56 11.14 -20.69
N SER A 20 7.18 12.32 -20.67
CA SER A 20 6.92 13.30 -19.64
C SER A 20 5.45 13.64 -19.81
N VAL A 21 4.74 13.60 -18.69
CA VAL A 21 3.43 14.20 -18.47
C VAL A 21 3.22 15.36 -19.45
N ASP A 22 2.12 15.28 -20.21
CA ASP A 22 1.70 16.31 -21.15
C ASP A 22 2.04 17.72 -20.61
N PRO A 23 2.95 18.48 -21.25
CA PRO A 23 3.35 19.79 -20.76
C PRO A 23 2.21 20.82 -20.76
N SER A 24 1.05 20.47 -21.34
CA SER A 24 -0.18 21.25 -21.27
C SER A 24 -1.01 20.98 -20.00
N CYS A 25 -0.71 19.91 -19.25
CA CYS A 25 -1.36 19.60 -17.98
C CYS A 25 -0.91 20.57 -16.88
N LYS A 26 -1.51 21.76 -16.91
CA LYS A 26 -1.47 22.71 -15.80
C LYS A 26 -2.48 22.20 -14.78
N GLY A 27 -2.03 21.37 -13.84
CA GLY A 27 -2.88 20.89 -12.75
C GLY A 27 -3.69 22.05 -12.16
N ILE A 28 -4.96 21.81 -11.86
CA ILE A 28 -5.84 22.83 -11.30
C ILE A 28 -5.49 22.95 -9.81
N ILE A 29 -5.43 24.19 -9.30
CA ILE A 29 -5.26 24.41 -7.86
C ILE A 29 -6.41 23.68 -7.15
N ASN A 30 -6.06 22.77 -6.24
CA ASN A 30 -7.06 22.12 -5.42
C ASN A 30 -7.66 23.15 -4.47
N THR A 31 -8.91 23.55 -4.74
CA THR A 31 -9.69 24.48 -3.92
C THR A 31 -10.66 23.76 -2.99
N ASN A 32 -10.59 22.42 -2.90
CA ASN A 32 -11.41 21.66 -1.96
C ASN A 32 -11.08 22.12 -0.53
N PRO A 33 -12.10 22.33 0.31
CA PRO A 33 -11.87 22.73 1.69
C PRO A 33 -11.13 21.62 2.43
N ILE A 34 -10.33 22.02 3.43
CA ILE A 34 -9.85 21.06 4.42
C ILE A 34 -11.09 20.56 5.18
N LEU A 35 -11.25 19.24 5.24
CA LEU A 35 -12.32 18.64 6.03
C LEU A 35 -12.01 18.88 7.51
N HIS A 36 -12.88 19.67 8.16
CA HIS A 36 -12.85 19.96 9.59
C HIS A 36 -13.95 19.22 10.35
N ASP A 37 -14.73 18.39 9.66
CA ASP A 37 -15.84 17.65 10.26
C ASP A 37 -15.32 16.64 11.29
N GLU A 38 -15.96 16.61 12.45
CA GLU A 38 -15.69 15.58 13.46
C GLU A 38 -16.14 14.21 12.93
N PRO A 39 -15.32 13.15 13.06
CA PRO A 39 -15.71 11.81 12.66
C PRO A 39 -16.99 11.36 13.37
N THR A 40 -17.97 10.88 12.60
CA THR A 40 -19.23 10.35 13.12
C THR A 40 -19.08 8.87 13.44
N PHE A 41 -19.46 8.45 14.64
CA PHE A 41 -19.47 7.05 15.04
C PHE A 41 -20.47 6.24 14.21
N VAL A 42 -20.05 5.06 13.75
CA VAL A 42 -20.89 4.13 12.98
C VAL A 42 -21.26 2.91 13.81
N ASN A 43 -20.26 2.15 14.25
CA ASN A 43 -20.45 0.93 15.04
C ASN A 43 -19.18 0.53 15.80
N SER A 44 -19.32 -0.47 16.67
CA SER A 44 -18.21 -1.07 17.42
C SER A 44 -18.40 -2.58 17.57
N VAL A 45 -17.28 -3.28 17.71
CA VAL A 45 -17.19 -4.70 18.03
C VAL A 45 -16.17 -4.87 19.15
N PRO A 46 -16.05 -6.06 19.78
CA PRO A 46 -14.89 -6.33 20.62
C PRO A 46 -13.61 -6.01 19.84
N ASN A 47 -12.71 -5.25 20.46
CA ASN A 47 -11.42 -4.87 19.86
C ASN A 47 -11.50 -3.89 18.66
N GLY A 48 -12.62 -3.20 18.43
CA GLY A 48 -12.61 -2.14 17.42
C GLY A 48 -13.81 -1.20 17.35
N LYS A 49 -13.58 -0.03 16.73
CA LYS A 49 -14.59 1.02 16.50
C LYS A 49 -14.44 1.59 15.10
N ARG A 50 -15.56 1.89 14.45
CA ARG A 50 -15.61 2.53 13.13
C ARG A 50 -16.25 3.91 13.24
N PHE A 51 -15.62 4.87 12.58
CA PHE A 51 -16.11 6.20 12.35
C PHE A 51 -16.06 6.51 10.85
N VAL A 52 -16.78 7.54 10.44
CA VAL A 52 -16.76 8.07 9.07
C VAL A 52 -16.63 9.59 9.13
N VAL A 53 -15.82 10.14 8.23
CA VAL A 53 -15.71 11.58 7.98
C VAL A 53 -15.87 11.86 6.49
N GLY A 54 -16.30 13.07 6.13
CA GLY A 54 -16.55 13.46 4.74
C GLY A 54 -17.82 12.84 4.16
N SER A 55 -18.02 13.01 2.85
CA SER A 55 -19.23 12.57 2.17
C SER A 55 -18.95 12.25 0.69
N GLY A 56 -19.87 11.54 0.03
CA GLY A 56 -19.73 11.20 -1.38
C GLY A 56 -18.46 10.39 -1.67
N TYR A 57 -17.67 10.87 -2.64
CA TYR A 57 -16.40 10.25 -3.03
C TYR A 57 -15.27 10.55 -2.02
N ASP A 58 -15.39 11.62 -1.23
CA ASP A 58 -14.44 12.01 -0.19
C ASP A 58 -14.80 11.43 1.19
N LYS A 59 -15.64 10.40 1.22
CA LYS A 59 -16.00 9.67 2.44
C LYS A 59 -14.83 8.77 2.86
N ILE A 60 -14.32 8.96 4.06
CA ILE A 60 -13.20 8.21 4.62
C ILE A 60 -13.67 7.41 5.83
N ASN A 61 -13.38 6.11 5.84
CA ASN A 61 -13.55 5.29 7.04
C ASN A 61 -12.37 5.50 7.98
N ILE A 62 -12.63 5.69 9.27
CA ILE A 62 -11.61 5.68 10.31
C ILE A 62 -11.90 4.51 11.23
N VAL A 63 -11.01 3.52 11.25
CA VAL A 63 -11.20 2.28 11.99
C VAL A 63 -10.13 2.18 13.06
N HIS A 64 -10.53 2.18 14.33
CA HIS A 64 -9.64 1.91 15.45
C HIS A 64 -9.66 0.42 15.76
N LEU A 65 -8.48 -0.19 15.78
CA LEU A 65 -8.28 -1.60 16.10
C LEU A 65 -7.46 -1.72 17.36
N TYR A 66 -7.97 -2.48 18.32
CA TYR A 66 -7.33 -2.82 19.57
C TYR A 66 -7.10 -4.34 19.58
N GLY A 67 -6.29 -4.87 20.48
CA GLY A 67 -6.20 -6.32 20.64
C GLY A 67 -4.93 -6.77 21.31
N GLY A 68 -4.97 -8.00 21.84
CA GLY A 68 -3.79 -8.66 22.38
C GLY A 68 -2.91 -9.26 21.30
N THR A 69 -3.48 -9.54 20.12
CA THR A 69 -2.81 -10.21 19.00
C THR A 69 -3.14 -9.57 17.64
N PRO A 70 -2.31 -9.78 16.61
CA PRO A 70 -2.63 -9.41 15.22
C PRO A 70 -3.95 -10.03 14.73
N TYR A 71 -4.23 -11.28 15.11
CA TYR A 71 -5.50 -11.93 14.79
C TYR A 71 -6.71 -11.17 15.33
N ASP A 72 -6.66 -10.68 16.57
CA ASP A 72 -7.77 -9.92 17.18
C ASP A 72 -8.06 -8.62 16.42
N MET A 73 -7.01 -7.91 16.01
CA MET A 73 -7.12 -6.68 15.23
C MET A 73 -7.70 -6.98 13.83
N GLY A 74 -7.23 -8.02 13.17
CA GLY A 74 -7.79 -8.50 11.91
C GLY A 74 -9.27 -8.87 12.05
N LEU A 75 -9.63 -9.62 13.10
CA LEU A 75 -11.01 -10.04 13.38
C LEU A 75 -11.93 -8.84 13.60
N ALA A 76 -11.46 -7.83 14.34
CA ALA A 76 -12.20 -6.59 14.56
C ALA A 76 -12.42 -5.82 13.24
N LEU A 77 -11.37 -5.65 12.43
CA LEU A 77 -11.48 -5.00 11.12
C LEU A 77 -12.47 -5.72 10.21
N GLY A 78 -12.35 -7.04 10.12
CA GLY A 78 -13.24 -7.87 9.31
C GLY A 78 -14.70 -7.75 9.73
N LYS A 79 -15.00 -7.72 11.03
CA LYS A 79 -16.37 -7.57 11.53
C LYS A 79 -16.94 -6.17 11.30
N LEU A 80 -16.15 -5.12 11.56
CA LEU A 80 -16.60 -3.72 11.38
C LEU A 80 -16.90 -3.38 9.92
N MET A 81 -16.20 -4.03 9.00
CA MET A 81 -16.23 -3.73 7.57
C MET A 81 -16.70 -4.92 6.72
N SER A 82 -17.40 -5.89 7.33
CA SER A 82 -17.75 -7.16 6.66
C SER A 82 -18.56 -6.95 5.38
N GLU A 83 -19.62 -6.12 5.45
CA GLU A 83 -20.46 -5.82 4.28
C GLU A 83 -19.65 -5.13 3.16
N ASP A 84 -18.88 -4.11 3.52
CA ASP A 84 -18.04 -3.38 2.56
C ASP A 84 -17.00 -4.28 1.90
N LEU A 85 -16.35 -5.17 2.68
CA LEU A 85 -15.38 -6.14 2.18
C LEU A 85 -16.03 -7.17 1.24
N GLN A 86 -17.21 -7.69 1.60
CA GLN A 86 -17.91 -8.70 0.80
C GLN A 86 -18.35 -8.16 -0.57
N HIS A 87 -18.59 -6.85 -0.69
CA HIS A 87 -18.79 -6.20 -1.99
C HIS A 87 -17.46 -5.88 -2.68
N LEU A 88 -16.53 -5.25 -1.95
CA LEU A 88 -15.27 -4.76 -2.51
C LEU A 88 -14.42 -5.87 -3.15
N VAL A 89 -14.16 -6.95 -2.42
CA VAL A 89 -13.20 -7.98 -2.86
C VAL A 89 -13.60 -8.62 -4.21
N PRO A 90 -14.82 -9.14 -4.40
CA PRO A 90 -15.21 -9.71 -5.69
C PRO A 90 -15.28 -8.66 -6.81
N GLU A 91 -15.81 -7.46 -6.54
CA GLU A 91 -15.87 -6.38 -7.54
C GLU A 91 -14.46 -5.99 -8.00
N TYR A 92 -13.52 -5.91 -7.07
CA TYR A 92 -12.16 -5.49 -7.36
C TYR A 92 -11.38 -6.54 -8.16
N PHE A 93 -11.53 -7.83 -7.84
CA PHE A 93 -10.93 -8.88 -8.67
C PHE A 93 -11.55 -8.91 -10.08
N ALA A 94 -12.87 -8.78 -10.21
CA ALA A 94 -13.52 -8.68 -11.53
C ALA A 94 -13.04 -7.44 -12.31
N TYR A 95 -12.81 -6.33 -11.63
CA TYR A 95 -12.22 -5.13 -12.24
C TYR A 95 -10.80 -5.40 -12.75
N LEU A 96 -9.95 -6.07 -11.96
CA LEU A 96 -8.57 -6.40 -12.35
C LEU A 96 -8.52 -7.38 -13.52
N ASP A 97 -9.42 -8.38 -13.55
CA ASP A 97 -9.52 -9.33 -14.66
C ASP A 97 -9.87 -8.61 -15.97
N ASN A 98 -10.79 -7.63 -15.93
CA ASN A 98 -11.12 -6.80 -17.09
C ASN A 98 -9.98 -5.87 -17.54
N LYS A 99 -8.96 -5.67 -16.71
CA LYS A 99 -7.79 -4.82 -16.98
C LYS A 99 -6.53 -5.63 -17.27
N ILE A 100 -6.62 -6.95 -17.29
CA ILE A 100 -5.44 -7.83 -17.27
C ILE A 100 -4.56 -7.64 -18.51
N GLU A 101 -5.15 -7.43 -19.68
CA GLU A 101 -4.40 -7.20 -20.92
C GLU A 101 -3.57 -5.92 -20.86
N ASP A 102 -4.13 -4.84 -20.30
CA ASP A 102 -3.41 -3.58 -20.12
C ASP A 102 -2.37 -3.69 -19.02
N LEU A 103 -2.67 -4.43 -17.95
CA LEU A 103 -1.75 -4.67 -16.86
C LEU A 103 -0.49 -5.39 -17.36
N ILE A 104 -0.65 -6.51 -18.09
CA ILE A 104 0.46 -7.32 -18.62
C ILE A 104 1.46 -6.48 -19.44
N LYS A 105 0.98 -5.50 -20.24
CA LYS A 105 1.83 -4.64 -21.08
C LYS A 105 2.82 -3.79 -20.27
N THR A 106 2.50 -3.49 -19.02
CA THR A 106 3.26 -2.58 -18.16
C THR A 106 4.06 -3.30 -17.07
N LEU A 107 3.81 -4.59 -16.89
CA LEU A 107 4.43 -5.40 -15.85
C LEU A 107 5.85 -5.86 -16.22
N PRO A 108 6.70 -6.15 -15.22
CA PRO A 108 7.96 -6.83 -15.46
C PRO A 108 7.74 -8.17 -16.20
N PRO A 109 8.63 -8.58 -17.13
CA PRO A 109 8.43 -9.77 -17.96
C PRO A 109 8.14 -11.05 -17.19
N LEU A 110 8.81 -11.26 -16.04
CA LEU A 110 8.58 -12.45 -15.20
C LEU A 110 7.16 -12.47 -14.62
N VAL A 111 6.64 -11.33 -14.17
CA VAL A 111 5.28 -11.22 -13.61
C VAL A 111 4.24 -11.37 -14.70
N ALA A 112 4.47 -10.73 -15.86
CA ALA A 112 3.63 -10.88 -17.04
C ALA A 112 3.51 -12.36 -17.46
N LYS A 113 4.64 -13.10 -17.44
CA LYS A 113 4.67 -14.54 -17.71
C LYS A 113 3.86 -15.33 -16.69
N TRP A 114 4.01 -15.09 -15.39
CA TRP A 114 3.22 -15.77 -14.36
C TRP A 114 1.72 -15.57 -14.56
N ILE A 115 1.29 -14.34 -14.85
CA ILE A 115 -0.13 -14.04 -15.11
C ILE A 115 -0.62 -14.75 -16.37
N ALA A 116 0.18 -14.76 -17.45
CA ALA A 116 -0.19 -15.43 -18.68
C ALA A 116 -0.31 -16.97 -18.51
N GLU A 117 0.53 -17.58 -17.67
CA GLU A 117 0.55 -19.04 -17.46
C GLU A 117 -0.45 -19.50 -16.38
N LEU A 118 -0.65 -18.72 -15.32
CA LEU A 118 -1.40 -19.13 -14.12
C LEU A 118 -2.69 -18.33 -13.90
N GLY A 119 -2.93 -17.29 -14.68
CA GLY A 119 -3.92 -16.26 -14.37
C GLY A 119 -3.47 -15.34 -13.22
N LEU A 120 -4.22 -14.26 -12.98
CA LEU A 120 -3.91 -13.30 -11.91
C LEU A 120 -3.86 -13.96 -10.53
N LEU A 121 -4.88 -14.76 -10.19
CA LEU A 121 -4.97 -15.40 -8.87
C LEU A 121 -3.84 -16.41 -8.65
N GLY A 122 -3.52 -17.22 -9.67
CA GLY A 122 -2.41 -18.17 -9.59
C GLY A 122 -1.04 -17.48 -9.49
N ALA A 123 -0.86 -16.34 -10.16
CA ALA A 123 0.34 -15.52 -9.99
C ALA A 123 0.47 -14.95 -8.56
N LEU A 124 -0.64 -14.55 -7.94
CA LEU A 124 -0.66 -14.10 -6.54
C LEU A 124 -0.34 -15.24 -5.56
N ASP A 125 -0.82 -16.45 -5.84
CA ASP A 125 -0.52 -17.62 -5.00
C ASP A 125 0.95 -18.05 -5.13
N LEU A 126 1.50 -18.04 -6.35
CA LEU A 126 2.94 -18.25 -6.55
C LEU A 126 3.76 -17.20 -5.81
N ASN A 127 3.34 -15.93 -5.87
CA ASN A 127 4.01 -14.86 -5.14
C ASN A 127 3.97 -15.08 -3.63
N TYR A 128 2.87 -15.57 -3.08
CA TYR A 128 2.81 -15.98 -1.68
C TYR A 128 3.81 -17.10 -1.35
N GLU A 129 3.88 -18.15 -2.16
CA GLU A 129 4.82 -19.27 -1.90
C GLU A 129 6.28 -18.82 -1.94
N ILE A 130 6.61 -17.79 -2.72
CA ILE A 130 7.95 -17.19 -2.77
C ILE A 130 8.20 -16.34 -1.52
N THR A 131 7.26 -15.48 -1.14
CA THR A 131 7.47 -14.48 -0.08
C THR A 131 7.19 -15.00 1.33
N ARG A 132 6.44 -16.11 1.49
CA ARG A 132 6.02 -16.65 2.81
C ARG A 132 7.18 -16.98 3.74
N PHE A 133 8.33 -17.37 3.20
CA PHE A 133 9.51 -17.68 4.01
C PHE A 133 10.14 -16.42 4.62
N TYR A 134 9.89 -15.26 4.03
CA TYR A 134 10.43 -13.97 4.46
C TYR A 134 9.39 -13.13 5.23
N THR A 135 8.11 -13.43 5.02
CA THR A 135 7.00 -12.69 5.61
C THR A 135 6.84 -13.06 7.08
N PRO A 136 6.91 -12.09 8.00
CA PRO A 136 6.67 -12.38 9.40
C PRO A 136 5.27 -12.94 9.67
N PRO A 137 5.11 -13.90 10.61
CA PRO A 137 3.86 -14.64 10.76
C PRO A 137 2.68 -13.80 11.28
N TRP A 138 2.91 -12.66 11.95
CA TRP A 138 1.82 -11.80 12.41
C TRP A 138 0.96 -11.25 11.28
N TYR A 139 1.52 -11.07 10.08
CA TYR A 139 0.73 -10.72 8.90
C TYR A 139 -0.25 -11.83 8.53
N ASP A 140 0.17 -13.09 8.61
CA ASP A 140 -0.71 -14.24 8.38
C ASP A 140 -1.84 -14.30 9.41
N GLU A 141 -1.50 -14.08 10.68
CA GLU A 141 -2.47 -14.05 11.79
C GLU A 141 -3.52 -12.96 11.60
N GLU A 142 -3.11 -11.74 11.25
CA GLU A 142 -4.02 -10.63 10.99
C GLU A 142 -4.92 -10.90 9.77
N LEU A 143 -4.37 -11.43 8.68
CA LEU A 143 -5.15 -11.82 7.50
C LEU A 143 -6.17 -12.93 7.81
N ARG A 144 -5.82 -13.89 8.68
CA ARG A 144 -6.76 -14.91 9.16
C ARG A 144 -7.87 -14.32 10.02
N GLY A 145 -7.53 -13.36 10.89
CA GLY A 145 -8.52 -12.61 11.66
C GLY A 145 -9.47 -11.86 10.73
N LEU A 146 -8.92 -11.12 9.77
CA LEU A 146 -9.67 -10.36 8.77
C LEU A 146 -10.62 -11.26 7.97
N ALA A 147 -10.14 -12.42 7.52
CA ALA A 147 -10.96 -13.43 6.86
C ALA A 147 -12.10 -13.93 7.75
N ALA A 148 -11.80 -14.32 8.99
CA ALA A 148 -12.78 -14.81 9.95
C ALA A 148 -13.84 -13.75 10.31
N GLY A 149 -13.46 -12.48 10.39
CA GLY A 149 -14.38 -11.38 10.71
C GLY A 149 -15.24 -10.96 9.52
N SER A 150 -14.69 -10.99 8.31
CA SER A 150 -15.36 -10.53 7.09
C SER A 150 -16.25 -11.61 6.45
N GLY A 151 -15.95 -12.89 6.68
CA GLY A 151 -16.58 -14.01 5.98
C GLY A 151 -15.97 -14.31 4.61
N ILE A 152 -14.89 -13.59 4.23
CA ILE A 152 -14.15 -13.83 2.99
C ILE A 152 -13.11 -14.92 3.22
N SER A 153 -12.83 -15.72 2.20
CA SER A 153 -11.77 -16.73 2.30
C SER A 153 -10.42 -16.07 2.61
N TYR A 154 -9.66 -16.69 3.50
CA TYR A 154 -8.29 -16.26 3.82
C TYR A 154 -7.44 -16.11 2.55
N GLU A 155 -7.62 -17.01 1.58
CA GLU A 155 -6.93 -16.97 0.30
C GLU A 155 -7.19 -15.67 -0.48
N ASN A 156 -8.45 -15.20 -0.57
CA ASN A 156 -8.77 -13.95 -1.26
C ASN A 156 -8.30 -12.72 -0.50
N ILE A 157 -8.36 -12.74 0.83
CA ILE A 157 -7.81 -11.67 1.68
C ILE A 157 -6.28 -11.57 1.51
N ARG A 158 -5.59 -12.70 1.49
CA ARG A 158 -4.15 -12.78 1.21
C ARG A 158 -3.80 -12.28 -0.19
N ARG A 159 -4.52 -12.74 -1.22
CA ARG A 159 -4.34 -12.31 -2.61
C ARG A 159 -4.52 -10.80 -2.76
N LEU A 160 -5.53 -10.22 -2.11
CA LEU A 160 -5.74 -8.77 -2.09
C LEU A 160 -4.51 -8.03 -1.54
N ASN A 161 -3.93 -8.53 -0.45
CA ASN A 161 -2.79 -7.91 0.22
C ASN A 161 -1.45 -8.10 -0.49
N LEU A 162 -1.32 -9.13 -1.34
CA LEU A 162 -0.14 -9.37 -2.17
C LEU A 162 -0.25 -8.74 -3.57
N LEU A 163 -1.41 -8.20 -3.94
CA LEU A 163 -1.58 -7.48 -5.20
C LEU A 163 -0.54 -6.37 -5.41
N PRO A 164 -0.23 -5.51 -4.42
CA PRO A 164 0.79 -4.48 -4.57
C PRO A 164 2.20 -5.03 -4.81
N GLU A 165 2.46 -6.30 -4.48
CA GLU A 165 3.74 -6.92 -4.82
C GLU A 165 3.81 -7.19 -6.33
N LEU A 166 2.71 -7.59 -6.97
CA LEU A 166 2.66 -7.76 -8.42
C LEU A 166 2.63 -6.42 -9.16
N ILE A 167 1.84 -5.46 -8.67
CA ILE A 167 1.56 -4.18 -9.34
C ILE A 167 2.14 -3.02 -8.52
N LYS A 168 2.95 -2.15 -9.14
CA LYS A 168 3.57 -1.02 -8.42
C LYS A 168 2.63 0.19 -8.40
N ALA A 169 2.49 0.84 -7.24
CA ALA A 169 1.68 2.06 -7.08
C ALA A 169 2.39 3.30 -7.64
N ALA A 170 1.65 4.23 -8.24
CA ALA A 170 2.16 5.55 -8.61
C ALA A 170 1.90 6.54 -7.47
N CYS A 171 2.92 7.31 -7.09
CA CYS A 171 2.82 8.25 -5.96
C CYS A 171 3.69 9.49 -6.19
N SER A 172 3.31 10.59 -5.52
CA SER A 172 4.18 11.74 -5.29
C SER A 172 4.37 11.94 -3.79
N VAL A 173 5.59 12.28 -3.37
CA VAL A 173 5.95 12.48 -1.96
C VAL A 173 6.79 13.75 -1.83
N ILE A 174 6.51 14.55 -0.81
CA ILE A 174 7.24 15.77 -0.47
C ILE A 174 7.59 15.73 1.02
N GLY A 175 8.88 15.88 1.34
CA GLY A 175 9.35 16.22 2.67
C GLY A 175 9.96 17.61 2.64
N ALA A 176 9.47 18.53 3.48
CA ALA A 176 9.98 19.90 3.57
C ALA A 176 10.20 20.30 5.03
N TRP A 177 11.36 20.86 5.34
CA TRP A 177 11.71 21.37 6.67
C TRP A 177 12.68 22.55 6.53
N GLY A 178 13.06 23.18 7.64
CA GLY A 178 14.02 24.29 7.61
C GLY A 178 13.47 25.47 6.80
N GLN A 179 14.33 26.11 6.00
CA GLN A 179 13.94 27.28 5.20
C GLN A 179 12.85 26.98 4.15
N SER A 180 12.53 25.71 3.88
CA SER A 180 11.43 25.30 3.00
C SER A 180 10.05 25.39 3.67
N THR A 181 9.98 25.74 4.95
CA THR A 181 8.72 25.82 5.73
C THR A 181 8.62 27.15 6.49
N LEU A 182 7.40 27.63 6.73
CA LEU A 182 7.18 28.87 7.51
C LEU A 182 7.66 28.74 8.96
N SER A 183 7.45 27.58 9.60
CA SER A 183 7.86 27.36 10.98
C SER A 183 9.37 27.15 11.13
N LYS A 184 10.07 26.72 10.06
CA LYS A 184 11.49 26.37 10.01
C LYS A 184 11.93 25.18 10.87
N THR A 185 11.11 24.76 11.81
CA THR A 185 11.41 23.69 12.77
C THR A 185 10.54 22.45 12.59
N THR A 186 9.42 22.57 11.87
CA THR A 186 8.48 21.47 11.63
C THR A 186 8.80 20.80 10.30
N LEU A 187 8.89 19.46 10.32
CA LEU A 187 8.85 18.67 9.09
C LEU A 187 7.41 18.61 8.58
N LEU A 188 7.19 19.13 7.37
CA LEU A 188 5.98 18.88 6.61
C LEU A 188 6.21 17.68 5.71
N HIS A 189 5.30 16.71 5.80
CA HIS A 189 5.30 15.53 4.96
C HIS A 189 3.95 15.46 4.22
N LEU A 190 4.02 15.45 2.90
CA LEU A 190 2.85 15.36 2.03
C LEU A 190 3.03 14.19 1.07
N ARG A 191 1.92 13.52 0.76
CA ARG A 191 1.88 12.41 -0.19
C ARG A 191 0.59 12.44 -1.00
N SER A 192 0.69 12.07 -2.28
CA SER A 192 -0.43 11.61 -3.09
C SER A 192 -0.21 10.15 -3.51
N LEU A 193 -1.30 9.40 -3.59
CA LEU A 193 -1.37 8.08 -4.18
C LEU A 193 -2.28 8.16 -5.39
N ASP A 194 -1.74 7.78 -6.55
CA ASP A 194 -2.48 7.81 -7.79
C ASP A 194 -3.05 6.41 -8.02
N TRP A 195 -4.38 6.34 -8.12
CA TRP A 195 -5.12 5.11 -8.39
C TRP A 195 -6.23 5.40 -9.40
N ASP A 196 -6.66 4.37 -10.14
CA ASP A 196 -7.81 4.53 -11.04
C ASP A 196 -9.07 4.81 -10.20
N GLU A 197 -9.67 6.00 -10.39
CA GLU A 197 -10.88 6.43 -9.70
C GLU A 197 -12.08 5.50 -9.95
N LYS A 198 -12.04 4.72 -11.04
CA LYS A 198 -13.07 3.75 -11.40
C LYS A 198 -12.84 2.39 -10.73
N ALA A 199 -11.68 2.16 -10.14
CA ALA A 199 -11.43 0.92 -9.40
C ALA A 199 -12.37 0.86 -8.19
N PRO A 200 -13.09 -0.26 -7.96
CA PRO A 200 -14.00 -0.41 -6.82
C PRO A 200 -13.39 -0.02 -5.47
N ILE A 201 -12.09 -0.30 -5.28
CA ILE A 201 -11.33 0.01 -4.08
C ILE A 201 -11.25 1.52 -3.75
N ALA A 202 -11.35 2.39 -4.76
CA ALA A 202 -11.27 3.84 -4.58
C ALA A 202 -12.43 4.40 -3.71
N LYS A 203 -13.57 3.70 -3.66
CA LYS A 203 -14.73 4.07 -2.83
C LYS A 203 -14.54 3.78 -1.33
N TYR A 204 -13.48 3.05 -0.98
CA TYR A 204 -13.26 2.51 0.36
C TYR A 204 -11.94 3.02 0.96
N ALA A 205 -11.64 4.31 0.75
CA ALA A 205 -10.56 4.99 1.46
C ALA A 205 -10.72 4.79 2.97
N THR A 206 -9.65 4.33 3.61
CA THR A 206 -9.68 3.92 5.02
C THR A 206 -8.40 4.35 5.72
N VAL A 207 -8.57 4.97 6.88
CA VAL A 207 -7.53 5.18 7.89
C VAL A 207 -7.71 4.12 8.95
N THR A 208 -6.76 3.18 9.03
CA THR A 208 -6.77 2.16 10.07
C THR A 208 -5.80 2.56 11.17
N VAL A 209 -6.32 2.85 12.36
CA VAL A 209 -5.54 3.22 13.54
C VAL A 209 -5.36 1.98 14.42
N TYR A 210 -4.14 1.47 14.46
CA TYR A 210 -3.75 0.31 15.25
C TYR A 210 -3.31 0.76 16.64
N HIS A 211 -3.82 0.07 17.66
CA HIS A 211 -3.44 0.19 19.08
C HIS A 211 -2.89 -1.17 19.54
N PRO A 212 -1.68 -1.55 19.09
CA PRO A 212 -1.14 -2.88 19.30
C PRO A 212 -0.72 -3.11 20.75
N ASN A 213 -0.83 -4.35 21.21
CA ASN A 213 -0.24 -4.76 22.48
C ASN A 213 1.29 -4.88 22.32
N THR A 214 2.04 -3.95 22.91
CA THR A 214 3.51 -3.92 22.86
C THR A 214 4.17 -5.13 23.50
N SER A 215 3.44 -5.88 24.32
CA SER A 215 3.92 -7.09 25.01
C SER A 215 3.52 -8.38 24.29
N TYR A 216 3.02 -8.31 23.06
CA TYR A 216 2.70 -9.51 22.28
C TYR A 216 3.99 -10.25 21.91
N GLU A 217 4.19 -11.41 22.54
CA GLU A 217 5.40 -12.23 22.39
C GLU A 217 5.70 -12.64 20.95
N GLY A 218 4.71 -12.66 20.06
CA GLY A 218 4.96 -12.98 18.65
C GLY A 218 5.85 -11.94 17.94
N TYR A 219 5.92 -10.70 18.43
CA TYR A 219 6.90 -9.72 17.93
C TYR A 219 8.33 -10.06 18.35
N GLU A 220 8.52 -10.73 19.50
CA GLU A 220 9.84 -11.16 20.00
C GLU A 220 10.27 -12.50 19.45
N ASN A 221 9.36 -13.48 19.45
CA ASN A 221 9.66 -14.89 19.24
C ASN A 221 9.68 -15.30 17.76
N HIS A 222 9.09 -14.48 16.88
CA HIS A 222 8.94 -14.81 15.46
C HIS A 222 9.57 -13.81 14.50
N PHE A 223 10.29 -12.81 15.02
CA PHE A 223 11.22 -12.08 14.17
C PHE A 223 12.33 -13.06 13.77
N HIS A 224 12.47 -13.31 12.47
CA HIS A 224 13.51 -14.20 11.92
C HIS A 224 14.84 -13.97 12.65
N ASP A 225 15.60 -15.03 12.92
CA ASP A 225 16.94 -14.93 13.53
C ASP A 225 17.83 -13.90 12.83
N TYR A 226 17.59 -13.67 11.54
CA TYR A 226 18.28 -12.70 10.70
C TYR A 226 17.95 -11.22 11.02
N TYR A 227 16.78 -10.93 11.58
CA TYR A 227 16.28 -9.57 11.77
C TYR A 227 15.86 -9.27 13.22
N LYS A 228 16.27 -10.07 14.22
CA LYS A 228 15.96 -9.82 15.64
C LYS A 228 16.13 -8.35 16.00
N GLN A 229 15.02 -7.62 16.12
CA GLN A 229 15.06 -6.25 16.57
C GLN A 229 15.30 -6.27 18.07
N LYS A 230 16.27 -5.45 18.51
CA LYS A 230 16.65 -5.32 19.93
C LYS A 230 15.54 -4.68 20.79
N TYR A 231 14.50 -4.15 20.14
CA TYR A 231 13.35 -3.49 20.75
C TYR A 231 12.08 -4.15 20.20
N SER A 232 11.21 -4.62 21.08
CA SER A 232 10.15 -5.58 20.78
C SER A 232 8.72 -5.04 20.91
N GLY A 233 8.58 -3.73 21.10
CA GLY A 233 7.28 -3.08 21.20
C GLY A 233 6.83 -2.50 19.86
N SER A 234 5.52 -2.52 19.64
CA SER A 234 4.89 -1.78 18.55
C SER A 234 4.29 -0.47 19.05
N TYR A 235 4.37 0.60 18.26
CA TYR A 235 3.72 1.88 18.52
C TYR A 235 2.28 1.90 18.05
N THR A 236 1.47 2.78 18.62
CA THR A 236 0.20 3.18 18.00
C THR A 236 0.49 3.88 16.68
N PHE A 237 -0.13 3.44 15.60
CA PHE A 237 0.06 4.03 14.26
C PHE A 237 -1.23 4.08 13.45
N ALA A 238 -1.31 5.05 12.55
CA ALA A 238 -2.35 5.18 11.55
C ALA A 238 -1.80 4.77 10.18
N ASN A 239 -2.44 3.79 9.55
CA ASN A 239 -2.19 3.42 8.15
C ASN A 239 -3.21 4.12 7.25
N PHE A 240 -2.70 4.85 6.25
CA PHE A 240 -3.53 5.54 5.25
C PHE A 240 -3.55 4.73 3.96
N GLY A 241 -4.70 4.15 3.64
CA GLY A 241 -4.84 3.30 2.46
C GLY A 241 -6.28 2.98 2.13
N TYR A 242 -6.52 1.74 1.74
CA TYR A 242 -7.83 1.24 1.35
C TYR A 242 -8.24 0.05 2.19
N LEU A 243 -9.54 -0.15 2.30
CA LEU A 243 -10.13 -1.22 3.06
C LEU A 243 -9.57 -2.60 2.69
N GLY A 244 -9.19 -3.37 3.70
CA GLY A 244 -8.70 -4.74 3.56
C GLY A 244 -7.20 -4.87 3.27
N LEU A 245 -6.51 -3.76 2.94
CA LEU A 245 -5.06 -3.72 2.79
C LEU A 245 -4.40 -3.42 4.13
N ILE A 246 -3.69 -4.40 4.68
CA ILE A 246 -3.04 -4.31 5.99
C ILE A 246 -1.58 -3.84 5.90
N GLY A 247 -0.96 -3.97 4.73
CA GLY A 247 0.34 -3.36 4.46
C GLY A 247 0.25 -1.83 4.39
N SER A 248 1.37 -1.16 4.60
CA SER A 248 1.43 0.31 4.59
C SER A 248 2.05 0.84 3.30
N ILE A 249 1.47 1.93 2.82
CA ILE A 249 2.01 2.72 1.70
C ILE A 249 2.17 4.20 2.10
N GLY A 250 1.41 4.61 3.13
CA GLY A 250 1.59 5.85 3.87
C GLY A 250 1.07 5.66 5.28
N ALA A 251 1.80 6.19 6.25
CA ALA A 251 1.44 6.00 7.65
C ALA A 251 2.07 7.08 8.53
N TYR A 252 1.59 7.17 9.77
CA TYR A 252 2.15 8.02 10.80
C TYR A 252 1.96 7.35 12.18
N ASN A 253 2.96 7.43 13.05
CA ASN A 253 2.89 6.84 14.39
C ASN A 253 3.01 7.87 15.53
N GLU A 254 2.72 7.42 16.75
CA GLU A 254 2.68 8.28 17.94
C GLU A 254 4.04 8.88 18.34
N VAL A 255 5.14 8.30 17.86
CA VAL A 255 6.51 8.81 18.06
C VAL A 255 6.99 9.69 16.90
N SER A 256 6.07 10.18 16.08
CA SER A 256 6.31 11.15 15.00
C SER A 256 7.12 10.63 13.81
N VAL A 257 7.05 9.33 13.51
CA VAL A 257 7.56 8.76 12.26
C VAL A 257 6.47 8.83 11.19
N GLY A 258 6.72 9.59 10.13
CA GLY A 258 5.88 9.64 8.93
C GLY A 258 6.46 8.80 7.80
N LEU A 259 5.61 8.03 7.12
CA LEU A 259 5.99 7.15 6.02
C LEU A 259 5.24 7.49 4.74
N GLY A 260 5.97 7.56 3.63
CA GLY A 260 5.44 7.80 2.31
C GLY A 260 6.30 7.10 1.27
N GLN A 261 5.66 6.32 0.40
CA GLN A 261 6.35 5.57 -0.65
C GLN A 261 6.18 6.24 -2.01
N LYS A 262 7.25 6.18 -2.82
CA LYS A 262 7.22 6.48 -4.26
C LYS A 262 7.82 5.32 -5.02
N VAL A 263 7.18 4.94 -6.12
CA VAL A 263 7.71 3.90 -7.00
C VAL A 263 9.05 4.34 -7.60
N TRP A 264 10.01 3.42 -7.57
CA TRP A 264 11.23 3.53 -8.35
C TRP A 264 11.11 2.67 -9.60
N ILE A 265 11.06 3.33 -10.76
CA ILE A 265 11.12 2.69 -12.08
C ILE A 265 12.54 2.86 -12.62
N THR A 266 13.35 1.80 -12.57
CA THR A 266 14.68 1.76 -13.20
C THR A 266 14.64 0.94 -14.48
N LYS A 267 15.60 1.19 -15.39
CA LYS A 267 15.85 0.34 -16.57
C LYS A 267 16.72 -0.89 -16.22
N GLU A 268 17.29 -0.91 -15.02
CA GLU A 268 18.14 -1.98 -14.52
C GLU A 268 17.26 -3.15 -14.08
N GLN A 269 17.14 -4.15 -14.94
CA GLN A 269 16.38 -5.39 -14.67
C GLN A 269 16.99 -6.20 -13.51
N ASP A 270 18.25 -5.94 -13.16
CA ASP A 270 19.06 -6.79 -12.28
C ASP A 270 18.91 -6.50 -10.78
N ILE A 271 18.13 -5.49 -10.37
CA ILE A 271 18.00 -5.12 -8.94
C ILE A 271 16.66 -5.50 -8.31
N THR A 272 15.73 -6.12 -9.04
CA THR A 272 14.42 -6.52 -8.49
C THR A 272 14.36 -8.03 -8.25
N SER A 273 14.37 -8.44 -6.98
CA SER A 273 14.09 -9.81 -6.54
C SER A 273 12.69 -9.90 -5.94
N ARG A 274 12.05 -11.06 -6.04
CA ARG A 274 10.82 -11.41 -5.30
C ARG A 274 11.10 -12.24 -4.05
N PHE A 275 12.35 -12.67 -3.85
CA PHE A 275 12.81 -13.35 -2.65
C PHE A 275 13.07 -12.33 -1.55
N GLY A 276 12.04 -12.03 -0.76
CA GLY A 276 12.11 -11.09 0.34
C GLY A 276 10.74 -10.78 0.93
N ASN A 277 10.73 -9.91 1.94
CA ASN A 277 9.50 -9.43 2.56
C ASN A 277 8.72 -8.60 1.53
N PRO A 278 7.39 -8.79 1.41
CA PRO A 278 6.55 -7.92 0.59
C PRO A 278 6.74 -6.46 1.00
N TRP A 279 6.91 -5.57 0.02
CA TRP A 279 7.39 -4.21 0.30
C TRP A 279 6.41 -3.40 1.17
N THR A 280 5.11 -3.62 1.04
CA THR A 280 4.08 -2.95 1.87
C THR A 280 4.14 -3.38 3.33
N TYR A 281 4.59 -4.60 3.62
CA TYR A 281 4.79 -5.10 4.97
C TYR A 281 6.06 -4.52 5.58
N VAL A 282 7.15 -4.45 4.82
CA VAL A 282 8.38 -3.76 5.26
C VAL A 282 8.09 -2.32 5.63
N LEU A 283 7.30 -1.61 4.82
CA LEU A 283 6.92 -0.24 5.14
C LEU A 283 6.06 -0.16 6.41
N ARG A 284 5.15 -1.11 6.63
CA ARG A 284 4.38 -1.14 7.87
C ARG A 284 5.31 -1.37 9.08
N ASP A 285 6.27 -2.27 8.97
CA ASP A 285 7.23 -2.54 10.05
C ASP A 285 8.09 -1.30 10.43
N VAL A 286 8.22 -0.29 9.57
CA VAL A 286 8.96 0.96 9.87
C VAL A 286 8.18 1.89 10.81
N VAL A 287 6.85 1.87 10.72
CA VAL A 287 5.97 2.74 11.53
C VAL A 287 5.36 2.01 12.72
N GLN A 288 5.34 0.68 12.62
CA GLN A 288 4.84 -0.22 13.65
C GLN A 288 5.77 -0.26 14.84
#